data_AF-A0A419KGR4-F1
#
_entry.id   AF-A0A419KGR4-F1
#
_cell.length_a   1.000
_cell.length_b   1.000
_cell.length_c   1.000
_cell.angle_alpha   90.00
_cell.angle_beta   90.00
_cell.angle_gamma   90.00
#
_symmetry.space_group_name_H-M   'P 1'
#
loop_
_entity.id
_entity.type
_entity.pdbx_description
1 polymer ?
#
loop_
_entity_poly.entity_id
_entity_poly.type
_entity_poly.pdbx_seq_one_letter_code
_entity_poly.pdbx_strand_id
1 'polypeptide(L)'
;MKYIALFESITGATVRDCIIDEEQNRIIFVVKEGEMGMAIGKRGKNMRILEKMTGKKYEIIEHSDRPVQFIKNALKPARVKEVRIMERPDGKTFAVISVDPKDKGVAIGKNGRNAERVRFLAKRYFQIDNVSII
;
A
#
# COMPACT_ATOMS: atom_id res chain seq x y z
N MET A 1 3.12 -18.29 -3.04
CA MET A 1 4.40 -18.56 -2.32
C MET A 1 5.65 -18.17 -3.11
N LYS A 2 5.77 -18.45 -4.42
CA LYS A 2 6.99 -18.14 -5.22
C LYS A 2 7.49 -16.69 -5.11
N TYR A 3 6.61 -15.68 -5.23
CA TYR A 3 7.01 -14.27 -5.16
C TYR A 3 7.47 -13.83 -3.77
N ILE A 4 6.86 -14.37 -2.72
CA ILE A 4 7.27 -14.11 -1.34
C ILE A 4 8.69 -14.60 -1.13
N ALA A 5 8.95 -15.89 -1.36
CA ALA A 5 10.28 -16.47 -1.15
C ALA A 5 11.37 -15.75 -1.98
N LEU A 6 11.06 -15.37 -3.23
CA LEU A 6 11.96 -14.59 -4.07
C LEU A 6 12.25 -13.21 -3.48
N PHE A 7 11.22 -12.50 -3.03
CA PHE A 7 11.35 -11.18 -2.41
C PHE A 7 12.17 -11.24 -1.12
N GLU A 8 11.86 -12.16 -0.22
CA GLU A 8 12.56 -12.33 1.05
C GLU A 8 14.03 -12.72 0.81
N SER A 9 14.30 -13.61 -0.16
CA SER A 9 15.66 -14.00 -0.55
C SER A 9 16.50 -12.83 -1.10
N ILE A 10 15.89 -11.93 -1.88
CA ILE A 10 16.60 -10.79 -2.47
C ILE A 10 16.76 -9.64 -1.48
N THR A 11 15.74 -9.40 -0.65
CA THR A 11 15.66 -8.18 0.16
C THR A 11 16.08 -8.38 1.61
N GLY A 12 15.90 -9.58 2.15
CA GLY A 12 15.99 -9.87 3.59
C GLY A 12 14.79 -9.36 4.41
N ALA A 13 13.83 -8.68 3.79
CA ALA A 13 12.63 -8.20 4.47
C ALA A 13 11.57 -9.31 4.57
N THR A 14 10.87 -9.32 5.69
CA THR A 14 9.78 -10.25 6.02
C THR A 14 8.50 -9.77 5.37
N VAL A 15 7.87 -10.65 4.58
CA VAL A 15 6.61 -10.34 3.92
C VAL A 15 5.44 -10.79 4.78
N ARG A 16 4.55 -9.87 5.13
CA ARG A 16 3.29 -10.16 5.81
C ARG A 16 2.19 -10.56 4.82
N ASP A 17 2.18 -9.96 3.64
CA ASP A 17 1.19 -10.27 2.60
C ASP A 17 1.74 -9.97 1.20
N CYS A 18 1.20 -10.66 0.21
CA CYS A 18 1.57 -10.54 -1.19
C CYS A 18 0.31 -10.50 -2.04
N ILE A 19 0.00 -9.32 -2.57
CA ILE A 19 -1.18 -9.09 -3.41
C ILE A 19 -0.72 -9.02 -4.86
N ILE A 20 -1.27 -9.88 -5.70
CA ILE A 20 -0.98 -9.91 -7.14
C ILE A 20 -2.11 -9.17 -7.85
N ASP A 21 -1.75 -8.07 -8.51
CA ASP A 21 -2.65 -7.22 -9.29
C ASP A 21 -2.32 -7.44 -10.77
N GLU A 22 -2.97 -8.44 -11.36
CA GLU A 22 -2.73 -8.82 -12.76
C GLU A 22 -3.20 -7.75 -13.74
N GLU A 23 -4.27 -7.00 -13.40
CA GLU A 23 -4.78 -5.91 -14.24
C GLU A 23 -3.75 -4.79 -14.43
N GLN A 24 -2.97 -4.49 -13.38
CA GLN A 24 -1.90 -3.50 -13.43
C GLN A 24 -0.51 -4.10 -13.68
N ASN A 25 -0.42 -5.41 -13.94
CA ASN A 25 0.83 -6.20 -14.00
C ASN A 25 1.81 -5.84 -12.85
N ARG A 26 1.28 -5.83 -11.62
CA ARG A 26 1.95 -5.35 -10.41
C ARG A 26 1.83 -6.35 -9.27
N ILE A 27 2.85 -6.43 -8.43
CA ILE A 27 2.81 -7.13 -7.14
C ILE A 27 2.97 -6.10 -6.02
N ILE A 28 2.08 -6.14 -5.05
CA ILE A 28 2.13 -5.30 -3.85
C ILE A 28 2.54 -6.19 -2.68
N PHE A 29 3.69 -5.90 -2.08
CA PHE A 29 4.13 -6.54 -0.86
C PHE A 29 3.81 -5.67 0.35
N VAL A 30 3.19 -6.29 1.36
CA VAL A 30 3.09 -5.68 2.69
C VAL A 30 4.20 -6.27 3.54
N VAL A 31 5.16 -5.45 3.93
CA VAL A 31 6.34 -5.86 4.72
C VAL A 31 6.18 -5.48 6.19
N LYS A 32 6.94 -6.12 7.07
CA LYS A 32 6.96 -5.77 8.49
C LYS A 32 7.35 -4.29 8.71
N GLU A 33 6.82 -3.70 9.78
CA GLU A 33 7.17 -2.35 10.21
C GLU A 33 8.68 -2.22 10.46
N GLY A 34 9.29 -1.14 9.94
CA GLY A 34 10.72 -0.87 10.05
C GLY A 34 11.57 -1.47 8.92
N GLU A 35 11.00 -2.33 8.07
CA GLU A 35 11.77 -3.05 7.05
C GLU A 35 11.68 -2.42 5.65
N MET A 36 10.98 -1.29 5.49
CA MET A 36 10.84 -0.61 4.19
C MET A 36 12.20 -0.28 3.54
N GLY A 37 13.18 0.20 4.31
CA GLY A 37 14.50 0.55 3.80
C GLY A 37 15.28 -0.68 3.29
N MET A 38 15.21 -1.78 4.04
CA MET A 38 15.79 -3.07 3.67
C MET A 38 15.11 -3.64 2.42
N ALA A 39 13.79 -3.60 2.37
CA ALA A 39 12.98 -4.01 1.25
C ALA A 39 13.37 -3.28 -0.06
N ILE A 40 13.42 -1.94 -0.04
CA ILE A 40 13.76 -1.13 -1.22
C ILE A 40 15.24 -1.32 -1.63
N GLY A 41 16.14 -1.35 -0.66
CA GLY A 41 17.60 -1.36 -0.86
C GLY A 41 18.15 -0.01 -1.35
N LYS A 42 19.47 0.13 -1.36
CA LYS A 42 20.16 1.37 -1.76
C LYS A 42 19.74 1.82 -3.17
N ARG A 43 19.17 3.02 -3.29
CA ARG A 43 18.66 3.60 -4.55
C ARG A 43 17.66 2.69 -5.30
N GLY A 44 16.88 1.88 -4.57
CA GLY A 44 15.89 0.98 -5.16
C GLY A 44 16.49 -0.23 -5.87
N LYS A 45 17.73 -0.63 -5.53
CA LYS A 45 18.44 -1.76 -6.16
C LYS A 45 17.57 -3.02 -6.18
N ASN A 46 16.91 -3.36 -5.07
CA ASN A 46 16.17 -4.60 -4.96
C ASN A 46 14.95 -4.60 -5.88
N MET A 47 14.24 -3.47 -5.97
CA MET A 47 13.08 -3.35 -6.85
C MET A 47 13.48 -3.56 -8.31
N ARG A 48 14.61 -2.97 -8.73
CA ARG A 48 15.12 -3.14 -10.10
C ARG A 48 15.49 -4.59 -10.42
N ILE A 49 16.05 -5.32 -9.45
CA ILE A 49 16.38 -6.74 -9.62
C ILE A 49 15.10 -7.57 -9.76
N LEU A 50 14.14 -7.38 -8.87
CA LEU A 50 12.85 -8.06 -8.89
C LEU A 50 12.08 -7.79 -10.19
N GLU A 51 12.00 -6.53 -10.63
CA GLU A 51 11.38 -6.14 -11.90
C GLU A 51 12.04 -6.87 -13.08
N LYS A 52 13.38 -6.91 -13.14
CA LYS A 52 14.10 -7.61 -14.21
C LYS A 52 13.87 -9.12 -14.21
N MET A 53 13.80 -9.75 -13.04
CA MET A 53 13.64 -11.20 -12.92
C MET A 53 12.23 -11.68 -13.25
N THR A 54 11.22 -10.82 -13.10
CA THR A 54 9.81 -11.24 -13.15
C THR A 54 8.98 -10.52 -14.21
N GLY A 55 9.48 -9.41 -14.76
CA GLY A 55 8.73 -8.58 -15.71
C GLY A 55 7.52 -7.85 -15.09
N LYS A 56 7.35 -7.89 -13.77
CA LYS A 56 6.24 -7.25 -13.04
C LYS A 56 6.72 -5.99 -12.33
N LYS A 57 5.82 -5.02 -12.17
CA LYS A 57 6.05 -3.86 -11.30
C LYS A 57 5.89 -4.23 -9.84
N TYR A 58 6.65 -3.59 -8.97
CA TYR A 58 6.60 -3.84 -7.53
C TYR A 58 6.22 -2.58 -6.76
N GLU A 59 5.35 -2.77 -5.78
CA GLU A 59 5.00 -1.78 -4.78
C GLU A 59 5.21 -2.39 -3.40
N ILE A 60 5.77 -1.62 -2.47
CA ILE A 60 5.99 -2.06 -1.10
C ILE A 60 5.21 -1.12 -0.19
N ILE A 61 4.49 -1.70 0.76
CA ILE A 61 3.78 -0.99 1.80
C ILE A 61 4.29 -1.52 3.13
N GLU A 62 4.73 -0.61 3.98
CA GLU A 62 5.09 -0.95 5.34
C GLU A 62 3.84 -1.16 6.19
N HIS A 63 3.74 -2.34 6.82
CA HIS A 63 2.64 -2.68 7.70
C HIS A 63 2.59 -1.79 8.93
N SER A 64 1.41 -1.68 9.51
CA SER A 64 1.15 -1.09 10.82
C SER A 64 -0.17 -1.64 11.32
N ASP A 65 -0.25 -2.06 12.59
CA ASP A 65 -1.52 -2.49 13.17
C ASP A 65 -2.45 -1.30 13.49
N ARG A 66 -1.94 -0.06 13.44
CA ARG A 66 -2.74 1.16 13.54
C ARG A 66 -3.33 1.52 12.16
N PRO A 67 -4.66 1.56 11.98
CA PRO A 67 -5.29 1.82 10.68
C PRO A 67 -4.84 3.13 10.02
N VAL A 68 -4.78 4.21 10.81
CA VAL A 68 -4.37 5.54 10.32
C VAL A 68 -2.95 5.51 9.75
N GLN A 69 -2.01 4.86 10.45
CA GLN A 69 -0.62 4.82 10.01
C GLN A 69 -0.45 3.90 8.79
N PHE A 70 -1.16 2.77 8.74
CA PHE A 70 -1.13 1.89 7.58
C PHE A 70 -1.70 2.58 6.33
N ILE A 71 -2.84 3.29 6.45
CA ILE A 71 -3.42 4.07 5.35
C ILE A 71 -2.45 5.14 4.86
N LYS A 72 -1.76 5.84 5.78
CA LYS A 72 -0.70 6.80 5.43
C LYS A 72 0.44 6.13 4.65
N ASN A 73 0.91 4.97 5.11
CA ASN A 73 1.94 4.19 4.41
C ASN A 73 1.47 3.77 3.00
N ALA A 74 0.23 3.33 2.88
CA ALA A 74 -0.38 2.92 1.61
C ALA A 74 -0.61 4.07 0.63
N LEU A 75 -0.62 5.33 1.07
CA LEU A 75 -0.79 6.50 0.19
C LEU A 75 0.53 7.18 -0.20
N LYS A 76 1.68 6.73 0.33
CA LYS A 76 2.98 7.27 -0.09
C LYS A 76 3.12 7.20 -1.63
N PRO A 77 3.62 8.26 -2.29
CA PRO A 77 4.26 9.45 -1.71
C PRO A 77 3.31 10.62 -1.39
N ALA A 78 1.99 10.48 -1.55
CA ALA A 78 1.05 11.57 -1.27
C ALA A 78 1.07 11.96 0.23
N ARG A 79 1.16 13.26 0.52
CA ARG A 79 1.15 13.79 1.88
C ARG A 79 -0.26 13.80 2.43
N VAL A 80 -0.53 12.87 3.35
CA VAL A 80 -1.80 12.78 4.07
C VAL A 80 -1.77 13.74 5.26
N LYS A 81 -2.72 14.69 5.29
CA LYS A 81 -2.92 15.62 6.40
C LYS A 81 -3.67 14.94 7.55
N GLU A 82 -4.74 14.21 7.24
CA GLU A 82 -5.62 13.63 8.25
C GLU A 82 -6.29 12.35 7.73
N VAL A 83 -6.55 11.40 8.63
CA VAL A 83 -7.41 10.23 8.39
C VAL A 83 -8.43 10.18 9.52
N ARG A 84 -9.70 10.35 9.19
CA ARG A 84 -10.82 10.19 10.13
C ARG A 84 -11.54 8.89 9.83
N ILE A 85 -11.68 8.03 10.84
CA ILE A 85 -12.42 6.77 10.74
C ILE A 85 -13.67 6.90 11.59
N MET A 86 -14.81 6.58 11.02
CA MET A 86 -16.13 6.73 11.63
C MET A 86 -16.92 5.44 11.41
N GLU A 87 -17.67 5.03 12.41
CA GLU A 87 -18.66 3.96 12.29
C GLU A 87 -20.05 4.59 12.15
N ARG A 88 -20.83 4.10 11.19
CA ARG A 88 -22.22 4.52 11.01
C ARG A 88 -23.16 3.65 11.84
N PRO A 89 -24.39 4.12 12.13
CA PRO A 89 -25.38 3.33 12.86
C PRO A 89 -25.74 1.98 12.21
N ASP A 90 -25.48 1.80 10.92
CA ASP A 90 -25.66 0.52 10.21
C ASP A 90 -24.48 -0.46 10.40
N GLY A 91 -23.53 -0.13 11.28
CA GLY A 91 -22.33 -0.92 11.58
C GLY A 91 -21.21 -0.80 10.53
N LYS A 92 -21.41 -0.01 9.47
CA LYS A 92 -20.39 0.16 8.43
C LYS A 92 -19.36 1.19 8.82
N THR A 93 -18.10 0.92 8.51
CA THR A 93 -16.98 1.80 8.81
C THR A 93 -16.55 2.61 7.58
N PHE A 94 -16.30 3.90 7.77
CA PHE A 94 -15.93 4.85 6.73
C PHE A 94 -14.65 5.58 7.10
N ALA A 95 -13.70 5.66 6.17
CA ALA A 95 -12.52 6.50 6.30
C ALA A 95 -12.59 7.70 5.37
N VAL A 96 -12.39 8.90 5.92
CA VAL A 96 -12.19 10.14 5.17
C VAL A 96 -10.72 10.53 5.29
N ILE A 97 -10.04 10.64 4.16
CA ILE A 97 -8.61 10.92 4.09
C ILE A 97 -8.43 12.30 3.46
N SER A 98 -7.91 13.25 4.21
CA SER A 98 -7.53 14.56 3.69
C SER A 98 -6.06 14.53 3.28
N VAL A 99 -5.79 14.91 2.02
CA VAL A 99 -4.42 15.01 1.49
C VAL A 99 -4.03 16.46 1.21
N ASP A 100 -2.74 16.71 1.02
CA ASP A 100 -2.29 17.97 0.46
C ASP A 100 -2.94 18.18 -0.93
N PRO A 101 -3.57 19.34 -1.21
CA PRO A 101 -4.19 19.59 -2.50
C PRO A 101 -3.26 19.35 -3.70
N LYS A 102 -1.96 19.60 -3.55
CA LYS A 102 -0.94 19.36 -4.59
C LYS A 102 -0.75 17.86 -4.87
N ASP A 103 -1.06 17.02 -3.91
CA ASP A 103 -0.88 15.56 -3.99
C ASP A 103 -2.20 14.82 -4.26
N LYS A 104 -3.33 15.52 -4.36
CA LYS A 104 -4.66 14.91 -4.60
C LYS A 104 -4.68 14.03 -5.84
N GLY A 105 -4.07 14.48 -6.94
CA GLY A 105 -3.94 13.68 -8.16
C GLY A 105 -3.11 12.41 -7.96
N VAL A 106 -2.04 12.47 -7.16
CA VAL A 106 -1.19 11.32 -6.83
C VAL A 106 -1.92 10.35 -5.91
N ALA A 107 -2.66 10.86 -4.92
CA ALA A 107 -3.44 10.06 -3.98
C ALA A 107 -4.57 9.28 -4.67
N ILE A 108 -5.25 9.90 -5.64
CA ILE A 108 -6.31 9.24 -6.43
C ILE A 108 -5.69 8.29 -7.46
N GLY A 109 -4.63 8.73 -8.13
CA GLY A 109 -3.97 8.00 -9.22
C GLY A 109 -4.77 8.04 -10.53
N LYS A 110 -4.11 7.71 -11.65
CA LYS A 110 -4.77 7.63 -12.96
C LYS A 110 -5.94 6.64 -12.89
N ASN A 111 -7.11 7.06 -13.35
CA ASN A 111 -8.35 6.28 -13.31
C ASN A 111 -8.76 5.81 -11.89
N GLY A 112 -8.33 6.51 -10.83
CA GLY A 112 -8.68 6.14 -9.46
C GLY A 112 -7.92 4.93 -8.90
N ARG A 113 -6.92 4.40 -9.62
CA ARG A 113 -6.23 3.16 -9.25
C ARG A 113 -5.62 3.15 -7.85
N ASN A 114 -5.12 4.29 -7.37
CA ASN A 114 -4.52 4.37 -6.04
C ASN A 114 -5.61 4.43 -4.96
N ALA A 115 -6.72 5.14 -5.24
CA ALA A 115 -7.88 5.16 -4.37
C ALA A 115 -8.50 3.76 -4.23
N GLU A 116 -8.62 2.99 -5.32
CA GLU A 116 -9.10 1.60 -5.27
C GLU A 116 -8.16 0.69 -4.50
N ARG A 117 -6.84 0.80 -4.73
CA ARG A 117 -5.86 0.04 -3.96
C ARG A 117 -6.00 0.31 -2.46
N VAL A 118 -6.16 1.57 -2.06
CA VAL A 118 -6.31 1.93 -0.64
C VAL A 118 -7.64 1.45 -0.08
N ARG A 119 -8.75 1.50 -0.83
CA ARG A 119 -10.03 0.89 -0.44
C ARG A 119 -9.88 -0.60 -0.17
N PHE A 120 -9.28 -1.33 -1.11
CA PHE A 120 -9.04 -2.76 -0.99
C PHE A 120 -8.22 -3.08 0.27
N LEU A 121 -7.12 -2.36 0.48
CA LEU A 121 -6.25 -2.56 1.63
C LEU A 121 -6.95 -2.19 2.96
N ALA A 122 -7.67 -1.07 3.01
CA ALA A 122 -8.40 -0.65 4.21
C ALA A 122 -9.48 -1.68 4.61
N LYS A 123 -10.20 -2.23 3.63
CA LYS A 123 -11.18 -3.30 3.87
C LYS A 123 -10.51 -4.58 4.35
N ARG A 124 -9.46 -5.02 3.66
CA ARG A 124 -8.75 -6.27 3.94
C ARG A 124 -8.12 -6.33 5.33
N TYR A 125 -7.55 -5.22 5.80
CA TYR A 125 -6.79 -5.19 7.05
C TYR A 125 -7.59 -4.67 8.24
N PHE A 126 -8.58 -3.80 8.03
CA PHE A 126 -9.27 -3.10 9.11
C PHE A 126 -10.80 -3.10 8.95
N GLN A 127 -11.35 -3.87 8.01
CA GLN A 127 -12.78 -3.96 7.75
C GLN A 127 -13.46 -2.62 7.41
N ILE A 128 -12.70 -1.61 6.99
CA ILE A 128 -13.23 -0.31 6.57
C ILE A 128 -13.96 -0.49 5.24
N ASP A 129 -15.28 -0.28 5.24
CA ASP A 129 -16.16 -0.51 4.09
C ASP A 129 -15.97 0.51 2.97
N ASN A 130 -15.69 1.76 3.33
CA ASN A 130 -15.64 2.86 2.37
C ASN A 130 -14.49 3.81 2.68
N VAL A 131 -13.80 4.25 1.64
CA VAL A 131 -12.72 5.24 1.73
C VAL A 131 -12.97 6.37 0.74
N SER A 132 -12.97 7.61 1.26
CA SER A 132 -13.03 8.83 0.46
C SER A 132 -11.74 9.62 0.63
N ILE A 133 -11.16 10.06 -0.49
CA ILE A 133 -9.96 10.91 -0.52
C ILE A 133 -10.41 12.31 -0.94
N ILE A 134 -10.19 13.29 -0.08
CA ILE A 134 -10.61 14.69 -0.27
C ILE A 134 -9.44 15.65 -0.38
#